data_AF-B3TLS2-F1
#
_entry.id   AF-B3TLS2-F1
#
_cell.length_a   1.000
_cell.length_b   1.000
_cell.length_c   1.000
_cell.angle_alpha   90.00
_cell.angle_beta   90.00
_cell.angle_gamma   90.00
#
_symmetry.space_group_name_H-M   'P 1'
#
loop_
_entity.id
_entity.type
_entity.pdbx_description
1 polymer ?
#
loop_
_entity_poly.entity_id
_entity_poly.type
_entity_poly.pdbx_seq_one_letter_code
_entity_poly.pdbx_strand_id
1 'polypeptide(L)'
;MFVSRIFGRVLYAAAKSESSAAAAAASASAKKLHNPLEEFFEVDRRTDDEKPVVYGRSWKASELRLKSWDDLNKLWYVLLKEKNMLMTQRQMLHAQNLRFPNPERISKVRKSMCRIKHVLTERAIAEPDPRRSAEMKRMINIL
;
A
#
# COMPACT_ATOMS: atom_id res chain seq x y z
N MET A 1 -45.78 54.10 -43.13
CA MET A 1 -45.68 53.00 -44.10
C MET A 1 -44.48 52.13 -43.72
N PHE A 2 -44.72 50.82 -43.52
CA PHE A 2 -43.81 49.65 -43.58
C PHE A 2 -42.50 49.66 -42.72
N VAL A 3 -42.33 48.84 -41.66
CA VAL A 3 -42.15 47.37 -41.54
C VAL A 3 -40.69 46.89 -41.65
N SER A 4 -40.27 46.14 -40.61
CA SER A 4 -39.28 45.03 -40.53
C SER A 4 -37.76 45.23 -40.44
N ARG A 5 -37.24 44.79 -39.27
CA ARG A 5 -36.11 43.87 -38.94
C ARG A 5 -35.16 43.41 -40.08
N ILE A 6 -33.84 43.38 -39.80
CA ILE A 6 -32.96 42.19 -39.68
C ILE A 6 -31.44 42.56 -39.73
N PHE A 7 -30.72 42.05 -38.71
CA PHE A 7 -29.32 41.58 -38.62
C PHE A 7 -28.10 42.42 -39.08
N GLY A 8 -27.12 42.49 -38.17
CA GLY A 8 -25.70 42.71 -38.52
C GLY A 8 -24.80 42.67 -37.29
N ARG A 9 -24.16 41.52 -37.04
CA ARG A 9 -23.14 41.31 -35.99
C ARG A 9 -21.96 42.28 -36.17
N VAL A 10 -21.47 42.88 -35.07
CA VAL A 10 -20.06 43.25 -34.93
C VAL A 10 -19.55 42.69 -33.60
N LEU A 11 -18.42 42.01 -33.70
CA LEU A 11 -17.83 41.09 -32.75
C LEU A 11 -17.09 41.83 -31.64
N TYR A 12 -17.43 41.52 -30.39
CA TYR A 12 -16.53 41.74 -29.25
C TYR A 12 -15.52 40.58 -29.25
N ALA A 13 -14.26 40.86 -29.58
CA ALA A 13 -13.17 39.91 -29.41
C ALA A 13 -12.79 39.87 -27.93
N ALA A 14 -13.37 38.92 -27.20
CA ALA A 14 -12.99 38.62 -25.82
C ALA A 14 -11.61 37.93 -25.80
N ALA A 15 -10.63 38.57 -25.16
CA ALA A 15 -9.37 37.93 -24.80
C ALA A 15 -9.66 36.71 -23.92
N LYS A 16 -9.37 35.51 -24.43
CA LYS A 16 -9.49 34.27 -23.66
C LYS A 16 -8.41 34.25 -22.57
N SER A 17 -8.85 34.06 -21.34
CA SER A 17 -8.05 33.79 -20.15
C SER A 17 -7.24 32.49 -20.33
N GLU A 18 -5.93 32.62 -20.46
CA GLU A 18 -4.98 31.49 -20.44
C GLU A 18 -4.54 31.08 -19.02
N SER A 19 -5.30 31.44 -17.97
CA SER A 19 -4.87 31.16 -16.58
C SER A 19 -5.40 29.85 -16.00
N SER A 20 -6.38 29.19 -16.62
CA SER A 20 -7.00 27.98 -16.04
C SER A 20 -6.28 26.67 -16.38
N ALA A 21 -5.53 26.60 -17.48
CA ALA A 21 -4.86 25.35 -17.88
C ALA A 21 -3.54 25.14 -17.13
N ALA A 22 -2.81 26.22 -16.81
CA ALA A 22 -1.55 26.16 -16.07
C ALA A 22 -1.73 25.74 -14.60
N ALA A 23 -2.84 26.15 -13.96
CA ALA A 23 -3.16 25.78 -12.59
C ALA A 23 -3.52 24.28 -12.43
N ALA A 24 -4.12 23.67 -13.47
CA ALA A 24 -4.45 22.25 -13.47
C ALA A 24 -3.22 21.34 -13.66
N ALA A 25 -2.19 21.81 -14.39
CA ALA A 25 -0.96 21.06 -14.62
C ALA A 25 -0.01 21.08 -13.40
N ALA A 26 -0.05 22.14 -12.58
CA ALA A 26 0.80 22.27 -11.40
C ALA A 26 0.38 21.36 -10.22
N SER A 27 -0.86 20.84 -10.21
CA SER A 27 -1.31 19.90 -9.16
C SER A 27 -0.93 18.44 -9.43
N ALA A 28 -0.33 18.14 -10.58
CA ALA A 28 -0.04 16.76 -11.00
C ALA A 28 1.25 16.19 -10.38
N SER A 29 2.04 16.97 -9.63
CA SER A 29 3.28 16.47 -9.04
C SER A 29 3.72 17.20 -7.76
N ALA A 30 2.79 17.62 -6.91
CA ALA A 30 3.13 17.82 -5.51
C ALA A 30 3.21 16.43 -4.87
N LYS A 31 4.42 15.86 -4.75
CA LYS A 31 4.62 14.75 -3.82
C LYS A 31 4.08 15.23 -2.47
N LYS A 32 2.96 14.65 -2.00
CA LYS A 32 2.50 14.86 -0.62
C LYS A 32 3.74 14.75 0.27
N LEU A 33 3.94 15.72 1.16
CA LEU A 33 4.93 15.59 2.22
C LEU A 33 4.52 14.35 3.03
N HIS A 34 5.13 13.22 2.70
CA HIS A 34 4.81 11.93 3.28
C HIS A 34 5.42 11.90 4.68
N ASN A 35 4.59 11.95 5.70
CA ASN A 35 5.06 11.74 7.06
C ASN A 35 5.32 10.23 7.25
N PRO A 36 6.56 9.80 7.52
CA PRO A 36 6.87 8.37 7.68
C PRO A 36 6.07 7.69 8.80
N LEU A 37 5.61 8.45 9.80
CA LEU A 37 4.82 7.92 10.91
C LEU A 37 3.39 7.55 10.51
N GLU A 38 2.88 8.06 9.39
CA GLU A 38 1.55 7.71 8.89
C GLU A 38 1.45 6.22 8.54
N GLU A 39 2.56 5.55 8.23
CA GLU A 39 2.57 4.11 7.91
C GLU A 39 2.23 3.20 9.09
N PHE A 40 2.24 3.72 10.33
CA PHE A 40 1.80 2.98 11.51
C PHE A 40 0.28 3.03 11.73
N PHE A 41 -0.44 3.83 10.95
CA PHE A 41 -1.88 4.06 11.10
C PHE A 41 -2.62 3.80 9.79
N GLU A 42 -3.91 3.46 9.88
CA GLU A 42 -4.76 3.37 8.69
C GLU A 42 -5.24 4.78 8.31
N VAL A 43 -4.55 5.41 7.35
CA VAL A 43 -4.83 6.80 6.92
C VAL A 43 -6.21 6.92 6.25
N ASP A 44 -6.64 5.90 5.51
CA ASP A 44 -7.84 5.96 4.67
C ASP A 44 -9.09 5.30 5.28
N ARG A 45 -9.04 4.79 6.53
CA ARG A 45 -10.18 4.07 7.10
C ARG A 45 -10.91 4.92 8.14
N ARG A 46 -12.12 5.37 7.79
CA ARG A 46 -13.09 5.87 8.77
C ARG A 46 -13.73 4.69 9.47
N THR A 47 -13.81 4.72 10.79
CA THR A 47 -14.50 3.71 11.60
C THR A 47 -16.00 3.63 11.34
N ASP A 48 -16.55 4.61 10.61
CA ASP A 48 -17.97 4.78 10.30
C ASP A 48 -18.38 4.19 8.94
N ASP A 49 -17.45 3.56 8.21
CA ASP A 49 -17.80 2.91 6.95
C ASP A 49 -18.63 1.65 7.20
N GLU A 50 -19.91 1.69 6.82
CA GLU A 50 -20.93 0.66 7.04
C GLU A 50 -20.61 -0.71 6.39
N LYS A 51 -19.64 -0.75 5.47
CA LYS A 51 -19.26 -1.96 4.74
C LYS A 51 -18.19 -2.75 5.50
N PRO A 52 -18.45 -4.03 5.85
CA PRO A 52 -17.45 -4.86 6.51
C PRO A 52 -16.25 -5.05 5.58
N VAL A 53 -15.07 -4.66 6.07
CA VAL A 53 -13.85 -4.74 5.27
C VAL A 53 -13.39 -6.19 5.16
N VAL A 54 -13.44 -6.72 3.94
CA VAL A 54 -13.02 -8.08 3.63
C VAL A 54 -11.50 -8.11 3.43
N TYR A 55 -10.77 -8.66 4.39
CA TYR A 55 -9.34 -8.95 4.20
C TYR A 55 -9.13 -10.28 3.50
N GLY A 56 -8.16 -10.29 2.59
CA GLY A 56 -7.77 -11.50 1.86
C GLY A 56 -7.22 -12.63 2.74
N ARG A 57 -6.81 -13.71 2.06
CA ARG A 57 -6.14 -14.86 2.67
C ARG A 57 -4.64 -14.63 2.85
N SER A 58 -4.02 -15.44 3.70
CA SER A 58 -2.56 -15.54 3.80
C SER A 58 -1.90 -16.13 2.53
N TRP A 59 -0.65 -15.76 2.29
CA TRP A 59 0.18 -16.27 1.19
C TRP A 59 0.44 -17.78 1.32
N LYS A 60 0.25 -18.58 0.27
CA LYS A 60 0.58 -20.01 0.29
C LYS A 60 2.05 -20.24 -0.01
N ALA A 61 2.64 -21.30 0.55
CA ALA A 61 4.04 -21.63 0.29
C ALA A 61 4.31 -21.92 -1.20
N SER A 62 3.37 -22.58 -1.89
CA SER A 62 3.46 -22.84 -3.33
C SER A 62 3.59 -21.56 -4.17
N GLU A 63 2.91 -20.48 -3.78
CA GLU A 63 2.97 -19.18 -4.45
C GLU A 63 4.30 -18.48 -4.22
N LEU A 64 4.82 -18.58 -2.99
CA LEU A 64 6.08 -17.96 -2.59
C LEU A 64 7.30 -18.66 -3.22
N ARG A 65 7.21 -19.96 -3.48
CA ARG A 65 8.27 -20.73 -4.16
C ARG A 65 8.57 -20.24 -5.56
N LEU A 66 7.59 -19.65 -6.25
CA LEU A 66 7.72 -19.12 -7.61
C LEU A 66 8.35 -17.72 -7.67
N LYS A 67 8.60 -17.08 -6.52
CA LYS A 67 9.10 -15.68 -6.45
C LYS A 67 10.61 -15.60 -6.29
N SER A 68 11.21 -14.55 -6.85
CA SER A 68 12.64 -14.27 -6.70
C SER A 68 13.00 -13.97 -5.23
N TRP A 69 14.28 -14.04 -4.87
CA TRP A 69 14.73 -13.62 -3.54
C TRP A 69 14.37 -12.15 -3.27
N ASP A 70 14.54 -11.30 -4.28
CA ASP A 70 14.31 -9.86 -4.21
C ASP A 70 12.82 -9.52 -3.96
N ASP A 71 11.91 -10.23 -4.62
CA ASP A 71 10.47 -10.09 -4.40
C ASP A 71 10.05 -10.58 -3.01
N LEU A 72 10.63 -11.69 -2.53
CA LEU A 72 10.38 -12.20 -1.19
C LEU A 72 10.89 -11.23 -0.12
N ASN A 73 12.04 -10.60 -0.34
CA ASN A 73 12.60 -9.58 0.54
C ASN A 73 11.71 -8.33 0.56
N LYS A 74 11.27 -7.83 -0.60
CA LYS A 74 10.32 -6.70 -0.67
C LYS A 74 9.00 -7.04 0.04
N LEU A 75 8.46 -8.24 -0.22
CA LEU A 75 7.24 -8.72 0.43
C LEU A 75 7.40 -8.85 1.94
N TRP A 76 8.58 -9.27 2.43
CA TRP A 76 8.88 -9.29 3.87
C TRP A 76 8.67 -7.92 4.51
N TYR A 77 9.21 -6.86 3.90
CA TYR A 77 9.05 -5.51 4.43
C TYR A 77 7.61 -5.00 4.30
N VAL A 78 6.89 -5.32 3.21
CA VAL A 78 5.45 -4.99 3.11
C VAL A 78 4.67 -5.63 4.26
N LEU A 79 4.90 -6.92 4.55
CA LEU A 79 4.26 -7.62 5.67
C LEU A 79 4.72 -7.11 7.03
N LEU A 80 5.98 -6.67 7.16
CA LEU A 80 6.51 -6.11 8.39
C LEU A 80 5.83 -4.78 8.74
N LYS A 81 5.66 -3.90 7.75
CA LYS A 81 4.95 -2.61 7.93
C LYS A 81 3.50 -2.83 8.32
N GLU A 82 2.81 -3.73 7.62
CA GLU A 82 1.47 -4.18 7.96
C GLU A 82 1.38 -4.73 9.40
N LYS A 83 2.31 -5.61 9.79
CA LYS A 83 2.37 -6.16 11.15
C LYS A 83 2.53 -5.04 12.18
N ASN A 84 3.42 -4.09 11.94
CA ASN A 84 3.68 -2.98 12.85
C ASN A 84 2.44 -2.09 13.00
N MET A 85 1.81 -1.72 11.88
CA MET A 85 0.55 -0.96 11.87
C MET A 85 -0.55 -1.66 12.69
N LEU A 86 -0.75 -2.97 12.47
CA LEU A 86 -1.76 -3.74 13.22
C LEU A 86 -1.47 -3.84 14.72
N MET A 87 -0.18 -3.93 15.10
CA MET A 87 0.21 -3.96 16.50
C MET A 87 -0.03 -2.61 17.18
N THR A 88 0.28 -1.51 16.50
CA THR A 88 0.00 -0.14 16.97
C THR A 88 -1.50 0.02 17.20
N GLN A 89 -2.33 -0.32 16.21
CA GLN A 89 -3.79 -0.23 16.34
C GLN A 89 -4.35 -1.09 17.47
N ARG A 90 -3.88 -2.34 17.60
CA ARG A 90 -4.31 -3.23 18.68
C ARG A 90 -4.00 -2.63 20.05
N GLN A 91 -2.80 -2.06 20.22
CA GLN A 91 -2.40 -1.45 21.47
C GLN A 91 -3.21 -0.19 21.77
N MET A 92 -3.46 0.66 20.78
CA MET A 92 -4.28 1.87 20.94
C MET A 92 -5.71 1.54 21.34
N LEU A 93 -6.36 0.60 20.65
CA LEU A 93 -7.73 0.19 20.98
C LEU A 93 -7.80 -0.47 22.36
N HIS A 94 -6.82 -1.31 22.70
CA HIS A 94 -6.73 -1.88 24.03
C HIS A 94 -6.61 -0.81 25.13
N ALA A 95 -5.80 0.23 24.91
CA ALA A 95 -5.66 1.36 25.84
C ALA A 95 -6.95 2.18 25.99
N GLN A 96 -7.81 2.17 24.98
CA GLN A 96 -9.14 2.80 24.99
C GLN A 96 -10.25 1.83 25.44
N ASN A 97 -9.91 0.63 25.92
CA ASN A 97 -10.85 -0.44 26.27
C ASN A 97 -11.77 -0.88 25.11
N LEU A 98 -11.34 -0.68 23.87
CA LEU A 98 -12.03 -1.10 22.66
C LEU A 98 -11.47 -2.44 22.15
N ARG A 99 -12.36 -3.24 21.54
CA ARG A 99 -11.97 -4.53 20.95
C ARG A 99 -11.30 -4.30 19.60
N PHE A 100 -10.18 -4.99 19.38
CA PHE A 100 -9.49 -4.95 18.08
C PHE A 100 -10.35 -5.60 16.99
N PRO A 101 -10.64 -4.88 15.89
CA PRO A 101 -11.37 -5.45 14.76
C PRO A 101 -10.50 -6.49 14.05
N ASN A 102 -11.10 -7.63 13.69
CA ASN A 102 -10.49 -8.65 12.82
C ASN A 102 -9.11 -9.16 13.29
N PRO A 103 -9.03 -9.78 14.49
CA PRO A 103 -7.78 -10.28 15.06
C PRO A 103 -7.08 -11.35 14.20
N GLU A 104 -7.81 -12.02 13.31
CA GLU A 104 -7.26 -13.02 12.39
C GLU A 104 -6.29 -12.41 11.37
N ARG A 105 -6.37 -11.10 11.09
CA ARG A 105 -5.44 -10.41 10.18
C ARG A 105 -4.00 -10.52 10.65
N ILE A 106 -3.75 -10.35 11.95
CA ILE A 106 -2.42 -10.51 12.57
C ILE A 106 -1.90 -11.94 12.34
N SER A 107 -2.74 -12.94 12.57
CA SER A 107 -2.39 -14.35 12.35
C SER A 107 -2.09 -14.64 10.88
N LYS A 108 -2.86 -14.08 9.93
CA LYS A 108 -2.63 -14.23 8.49
C LYS A 108 -1.29 -13.62 8.05
N VAL A 109 -0.94 -12.44 8.56
CA VAL A 109 0.35 -11.77 8.29
C VAL A 109 1.50 -12.60 8.84
N ARG A 110 1.45 -12.99 10.12
CA ARG A 110 2.47 -13.84 10.76
C ARG A 110 2.68 -15.16 10.01
N LYS A 111 1.59 -15.79 9.56
CA LYS A 111 1.63 -17.04 8.79
C LYS A 111 2.31 -16.86 7.44
N SER A 112 2.07 -15.73 6.77
CA SER A 112 2.73 -15.39 5.51
C SER A 112 4.23 -15.15 5.71
N MET A 113 4.61 -14.41 6.75
CA MET A 113 6.02 -14.20 7.12
C MET A 113 6.74 -15.52 7.42
N CYS A 114 6.13 -16.39 8.23
CA CYS A 114 6.69 -17.71 8.54
C CYS A 114 6.93 -18.55 7.26
N ARG A 115 6.00 -18.52 6.30
CA ARG A 115 6.15 -19.23 5.02
C ARG A 115 7.25 -18.66 4.14
N ILE A 116 7.51 -17.35 4.17
CA ILE A 116 8.66 -16.76 3.48
C ILE A 116 9.96 -17.33 4.05
N LYS A 117 10.12 -17.32 5.38
CA LYS A 117 11.29 -17.94 6.02
C LYS A 117 11.42 -19.41 5.65
N HIS A 118 10.33 -20.15 5.70
CA HIS A 118 10.32 -21.56 5.32
C HIS A 118 10.82 -21.80 3.88
N VAL A 119 10.28 -21.09 2.90
CA VAL A 119 10.70 -21.21 1.49
C VAL A 119 12.15 -20.79 1.28
N LEU A 120 12.63 -19.75 1.96
CA LEU A 120 14.03 -19.35 1.87
C LEU A 120 14.96 -20.42 2.50
N THR A 121 14.54 -21.03 3.61
CA THR A 121 15.28 -22.14 4.24
C THR A 121 15.31 -23.38 3.36
N GLU A 122 14.20 -23.73 2.69
CA GLU A 122 14.17 -24.81 1.69
C GLU A 122 15.23 -24.58 0.60
N ARG A 123 15.31 -23.36 0.06
CA ARG A 123 16.31 -22.99 -0.96
C ARG A 123 17.74 -23.07 -0.42
N ALA A 124 17.96 -22.62 0.81
CA ALA A 124 19.28 -22.68 1.43
C ALA A 124 19.75 -24.12 1.69
N ILE A 125 18.82 -25.05 1.95
CA ILE A 125 19.14 -26.49 2.11
C ILE A 125 19.45 -27.13 0.75
N ALA A 126 18.76 -26.70 -0.31
CA ALA A 126 18.99 -27.21 -1.67
C ALA A 126 20.28 -26.68 -2.32
N GLU A 127 20.90 -25.62 -1.78
CA GLU A 127 22.15 -25.08 -2.29
C GLU A 127 23.32 -26.06 -2.04
N PRO A 128 24.04 -26.52 -3.08
CA PRO A 128 25.08 -27.54 -2.95
C PRO A 128 26.36 -27.01 -2.29
N ASP A 129 26.67 -25.72 -2.44
CA ASP A 129 27.83 -25.10 -1.81
C ASP A 129 27.57 -24.82 -0.31
N PRO A 130 28.31 -25.44 0.62
CA PRO A 130 28.14 -25.22 2.05
C PRO A 130 28.36 -23.76 2.49
N ARG A 131 29.25 -23.02 1.80
CA ARG A 131 29.54 -21.62 2.16
C ARG A 131 28.34 -20.73 1.85
N ARG A 132 27.84 -20.82 0.61
CA ARG A 132 26.65 -20.10 0.18
C ARG A 132 25.40 -20.49 0.96
N SER A 133 25.21 -21.77 1.27
CA SER A 133 24.13 -22.24 2.15
C SER A 133 24.19 -21.58 3.53
N ALA A 134 25.39 -21.48 4.13
CA ALA A 134 25.58 -20.84 5.42
C ALA A 134 25.28 -19.34 5.38
N GLU A 135 25.69 -18.63 4.33
CA GLU A 135 25.37 -17.22 4.13
C GLU A 135 23.86 -17.00 3.99
N MET A 136 23.18 -17.80 3.17
CA MET A 136 21.72 -17.73 3.02
C MET A 136 21.02 -17.94 4.37
N LYS A 137 21.43 -18.95 5.15
CA LYS A 137 20.88 -19.21 6.49
C LYS A 137 21.09 -18.03 7.45
N ARG A 138 22.27 -17.39 7.41
CA ARG A 138 22.54 -16.18 8.20
C ARG A 138 21.59 -15.06 7.80
N MET A 139 21.43 -14.78 6.50
CA MET A 139 20.52 -13.75 6.00
C MET A 139 19.07 -14.02 6.43
N ILE A 140 18.60 -15.26 6.32
CA ILE A 140 17.23 -15.66 6.70
C ILE A 140 16.96 -15.45 8.20
N ASN A 141 17.95 -15.68 9.05
CA ASN A 141 17.83 -15.51 10.49
C ASN A 141 17.80 -14.04 10.92
N ILE A 142 18.37 -13.15 10.11
CA ILE A 142 18.36 -11.69 10.35
C ILE A 142 17.01 -11.07 9.98
N LEU A 143 16.28 -11.65 9.02
CA LEU A 143 14.92 -11.22 8.64
C LEU A 143 13.95 -11.32 9.82
#